data_AF-X1SRW9-F1
#
_entry.id   AF-X1SRW9-F1
#
_cell.length_a   1.000
_cell.length_b   1.000
_cell.length_c   1.000
_cell.angle_alpha   90.00
_cell.angle_beta   90.00
_cell.angle_gamma   90.00
#
_symmetry.space_group_name_H-M   'P 1'
#
loop_
_entity.id
_entity.type
_entity.pdbx_description
1 polymer ?
#
loop_
_entity_poly.entity_id
_entity_poly.type
_entity_poly.pdbx_seq_one_letter_code
_entity_poly.pdbx_strand_id
1 'polypeptide(L)'
;MRVAVGSVWHESNTFSPIKTDLKCFEEYELLLDNHIIDYHRGRRNTEIGGILEITENRHIEIIATVSASAIPSGPVTTVTFKFLEQNLLERIQKIRGQIDGVLLVLHGAMVTEDLDDPEGYL
;
A
#
# COMPACT_ATOMS: atom_id res chain seq x y z
N MET A 1 9.53 -15.02 13.34
CA MET A 1 9.28 -14.73 11.92
C MET A 1 8.99 -13.24 11.81
N ARG A 2 9.57 -12.57 10.82
CA ARG A 2 9.41 -11.14 10.58
C ARG A 2 8.87 -10.94 9.17
N VAL A 3 7.80 -10.18 9.01
CA VAL A 3 7.20 -9.95 7.68
C VAL A 3 7.05 -8.47 7.43
N ALA A 4 7.36 -8.05 6.21
CA ALA A 4 7.07 -6.70 5.77
C ALA A 4 5.57 -6.57 5.44
N VAL A 5 4.95 -5.48 5.84
CA VAL A 5 3.56 -5.16 5.48
C VAL A 5 3.52 -3.84 4.73
N GLY A 6 2.79 -3.81 3.62
CA GLY A 6 2.52 -2.60 2.86
C GLY A 6 1.18 -2.68 2.12
N SER A 7 0.71 -1.54 1.63
CA SER A 7 -0.50 -1.41 0.84
C SER A 7 -0.37 -0.33 -0.23
N VAL A 8 -0.81 -0.65 -1.44
CA VAL A 8 -1.11 0.30 -2.52
C VAL A 8 -2.47 -0.07 -3.08
N TRP A 9 -3.47 0.76 -2.78
CA TRP A 9 -4.87 0.42 -3.01
C TRP A 9 -5.57 1.55 -3.77
N HIS A 10 -6.05 1.24 -4.97
CA HIS A 10 -6.89 2.13 -5.76
C HIS A 10 -7.65 1.33 -6.81
N GLU A 11 -8.88 1.76 -7.11
CA GLU A 11 -9.66 1.24 -8.23
C GLU A 11 -9.76 2.32 -9.30
N SER A 12 -9.29 2.02 -10.52
CA SER A 12 -9.30 2.98 -11.62
C SER A 12 -10.48 2.79 -12.56
N ASN A 13 -11.17 3.88 -12.85
CA ASN A 13 -12.10 4.00 -13.96
C ASN A 13 -11.41 4.75 -15.12
N THR A 14 -10.99 4.02 -16.15
CA THR A 14 -10.24 4.59 -17.29
C THR A 14 -11.03 5.60 -18.14
N PHE A 15 -12.36 5.65 -18.00
CA PHE A 15 -13.20 6.67 -18.64
C PHE A 15 -13.32 7.97 -17.83
N SER A 16 -12.86 7.99 -16.58
CA SER A 16 -12.87 9.20 -15.76
C SER A 16 -11.84 10.22 -16.28
N PRO A 17 -12.24 11.49 -16.50
CA PRO A 17 -11.32 12.54 -16.88
C PRO A 17 -10.49 13.07 -15.69
N ILE A 18 -10.85 12.71 -14.46
CA ILE A 18 -10.17 13.15 -13.24
C ILE A 18 -9.11 12.10 -12.90
N LYS A 19 -7.84 12.49 -12.99
CA LYS A 19 -6.70 11.64 -12.60
C LYS A 19 -6.57 11.56 -11.08
N THR A 20 -6.05 10.44 -10.59
CA THR A 20 -5.68 10.27 -9.17
C THR A 20 -4.22 10.71 -9.00
N ASP A 21 -4.01 11.89 -8.41
CA ASP A 21 -2.67 12.39 -8.10
C ASP A 21 -2.26 12.05 -6.65
N LEU A 22 -1.08 12.51 -6.21
CA LEU A 22 -0.58 12.21 -4.86
C LEU A 22 -1.47 12.82 -3.78
N LYS A 23 -2.09 13.96 -4.06
CA LYS A 23 -2.97 14.65 -3.11
C LYS A 23 -4.20 13.79 -2.80
N CYS A 24 -4.72 13.04 -3.78
CA CYS A 24 -5.81 12.09 -3.55
C CYS A 24 -5.46 11.01 -2.51
N PHE A 25 -4.20 10.55 -2.49
CA PHE A 25 -3.72 9.61 -1.47
C PHE A 25 -3.50 10.32 -0.12
N GLU A 26 -2.89 11.50 -0.11
CA GLU A 26 -2.70 12.29 1.12
C GLU A 26 -4.02 12.64 1.82
N GLU A 27 -5.07 12.95 1.05
CA GLU A 27 -6.39 13.30 1.57
C GLU A 27 -7.18 12.10 2.11
N TYR A 28 -6.91 10.89 1.61
CA TYR A 28 -7.61 9.68 2.01
C TYR A 28 -6.77 8.84 2.99
N GLU A 29 -5.67 8.25 2.52
CA GLU A 29 -4.73 7.52 3.37
C GLU A 29 -3.33 7.49 2.71
N LEU A 30 -2.35 8.15 3.34
CA LEU A 30 -0.94 7.97 3.05
C LEU A 30 -0.18 7.88 4.37
N LEU A 31 0.06 6.65 4.82
CA LEU A 31 0.72 6.34 6.08
C LEU A 31 2.08 5.70 5.81
N LEU A 32 3.08 6.11 6.59
CA LEU A 32 4.45 5.64 6.46
C LEU A 32 4.88 4.96 7.76
N ASP A 33 5.66 3.88 7.61
CA ASP A 33 6.36 3.22 8.71
C ASP A 33 5.38 2.85 9.85
N ASN A 34 5.72 3.13 11.11
CA ASN A 34 4.90 2.72 12.26
C ASN A 34 3.52 3.41 12.34
N HIS A 35 3.29 4.51 11.61
CA HIS A 35 1.96 5.12 11.56
C HIS A 35 0.90 4.19 10.98
N ILE A 36 1.30 3.23 10.13
CA ILE A 36 0.42 2.19 9.59
C ILE A 36 -0.09 1.31 10.73
N ILE A 37 0.81 0.85 11.60
CA ILE A 37 0.45 -0.01 12.74
C ILE A 37 -0.46 0.74 13.69
N ASP A 38 -0.09 1.98 14.06
CA ASP A 38 -0.87 2.78 15.01
C ASP A 38 -2.28 3.09 14.49
N TYR A 39 -2.43 3.31 13.19
CA TYR A 39 -3.72 3.61 12.57
C TYR A 39 -4.63 2.38 12.42
N HIS A 40 -4.09 1.24 12.00
CA HIS A 40 -4.87 0.03 11.73
C HIS A 40 -5.06 -0.88 12.96
N ARG A 41 -4.25 -0.74 14.01
CA ARG A 41 -4.37 -1.58 15.22
C ARG A 41 -5.77 -1.45 15.82
N GLY A 42 -6.43 -2.59 16.02
CA GLY A 42 -7.79 -2.67 16.56
C GLY A 42 -8.91 -2.39 15.55
N ARG A 43 -8.60 -1.98 14.30
CA ARG A 43 -9.61 -1.85 13.24
C ARG A 43 -9.89 -3.21 12.62
N ARG A 44 -11.15 -3.63 12.64
CA ARG A 44 -11.59 -4.94 12.11
C ARG A 44 -12.17 -4.88 10.70
N ASN A 45 -12.17 -3.70 10.08
CA ASN A 45 -12.76 -3.43 8.77
C ASN A 45 -11.71 -3.04 7.72
N THR A 46 -10.45 -3.41 7.93
CA THR A 46 -9.35 -3.18 6.99
C THR A 46 -8.50 -4.43 6.90
N GLU A 47 -7.94 -4.70 5.72
CA GLU A 47 -7.09 -5.86 5.43
C GLU A 47 -5.84 -5.86 6.31
N ILE A 48 -5.18 -4.70 6.45
CA ILE A 48 -4.03 -4.54 7.36
C ILE A 48 -4.44 -4.81 8.81
N GLY A 49 -5.61 -4.31 9.25
CA GLY A 49 -6.11 -4.60 10.60
C GLY A 49 -6.28 -6.10 10.86
N GLY A 50 -6.79 -6.85 9.88
CA GLY A 50 -6.87 -8.31 9.94
C GLY A 50 -5.48 -8.99 9.96
N ILE A 51 -4.52 -8.48 9.18
CA ILE A 51 -3.13 -8.95 9.21
C ILE A 51 -2.53 -8.74 10.61
N LEU A 52 -2.71 -7.55 11.20
CA LEU A 52 -2.21 -7.23 12.55
C LEU A 52 -2.81 -8.17 13.61
N GLU A 53 -4.13 -8.39 13.58
CA GLU A 53 -4.80 -9.30 14.52
C GLU A 53 -4.25 -10.74 14.43
N ILE A 54 -4.08 -11.27 13.22
CA ILE A 54 -3.57 -12.65 13.04
C ILE A 54 -2.10 -12.76 13.45
N THR A 55 -1.29 -11.75 13.14
CA THR A 55 0.16 -11.77 13.39
C THR A 55 0.51 -11.59 14.86
N GLU A 56 -0.22 -10.73 15.58
CA GLU A 56 -0.11 -10.59 17.04
C GLU A 56 -0.39 -11.92 17.75
N ASN A 57 -1.45 -12.63 17.35
CA ASN A 57 -1.81 -13.94 17.90
C ASN A 57 -0.80 -15.05 17.60
N ARG A 58 0.06 -14.87 16.59
CA ARG A 58 1.07 -15.86 16.15
C ARG A 58 2.50 -15.47 16.50
N HIS A 59 2.69 -14.39 17.27
CA HIS A 59 4.02 -13.85 17.60
C HIS A 59 4.89 -13.58 16.35
N ILE A 60 4.26 -13.10 15.28
CA ILE A 60 4.94 -12.65 14.05
C ILE A 60 5.21 -11.17 14.19
N GLU A 61 6.46 -10.75 13.98
CA GLU A 61 6.82 -9.33 13.98
C GLU A 61 6.48 -8.70 12.64
N ILE A 62 5.74 -7.58 12.68
CA ILE A 62 5.41 -6.78 11.51
C ILE A 62 6.41 -5.64 11.36
N ILE A 63 6.99 -5.51 10.18
CA ILE A 63 7.77 -4.34 9.78
C ILE A 63 6.94 -3.55 8.75
N ALA A 64 6.41 -2.41 9.17
CA ALA A 64 5.53 -1.61 8.33
C ALA A 64 6.31 -0.78 7.30
N THR A 65 5.73 -0.60 6.11
CA THR A 65 6.36 0.11 4.99
C THR A 65 5.56 1.36 4.58
N VAL A 66 4.64 1.22 3.63
CA VAL A 66 3.69 2.23 3.14
C VAL A 66 2.28 1.65 3.24
N SER A 67 1.30 2.44 3.66
CA SER A 67 -0.12 2.18 3.38
C SER A 67 -0.67 3.37 2.64
N ALA A 68 -1.00 3.17 1.37
CA ALA A 68 -1.50 4.22 0.50
C ALA A 68 -2.81 3.79 -0.14
N SER A 69 -3.88 4.55 0.11
CA SER A 69 -5.18 4.34 -0.50
C SER A 69 -5.74 5.66 -1.03
N ALA A 70 -6.47 5.61 -2.14
CA ALA A 70 -7.21 6.75 -2.66
C ALA A 70 -8.64 6.35 -3.05
N ILE A 71 -9.56 7.32 -3.00
CA ILE A 71 -10.94 7.12 -3.45
C ILE A 71 -10.94 6.74 -4.95
N PRO A 72 -11.72 5.74 -5.38
CA PRO A 72 -11.79 5.33 -6.77
C PRO A 72 -12.05 6.51 -7.72
N SER A 73 -11.16 6.67 -8.71
CA SER A 73 -11.23 7.75 -9.69
C SER A 73 -10.55 7.33 -11.01
N GLY A 74 -10.07 8.25 -11.84
CA GLY A 74 -9.36 7.92 -13.06
C GLY A 74 -7.99 7.28 -12.83
N PRO A 75 -7.20 7.10 -13.91
CA PRO A 75 -5.86 6.55 -13.80
C PRO A 75 -4.99 7.35 -12.83
N VAL A 76 -4.14 6.64 -12.08
CA VAL A 76 -3.13 7.24 -11.19
C VAL A 76 -2.07 7.91 -12.04
N THR A 77 -1.64 9.12 -11.69
CA THR A 77 -0.59 9.80 -12.46
C THR A 77 0.72 9.02 -12.38
N THR A 78 1.52 9.00 -13.45
CA THR A 78 2.80 8.28 -13.46
C THR A 78 3.74 8.75 -12.35
N VAL A 79 3.73 10.06 -12.05
CA VAL A 79 4.56 10.63 -10.98
C VAL A 79 4.11 10.12 -9.61
N THR A 80 2.80 10.06 -9.36
CA THR A 80 2.26 9.49 -8.12
C THR A 80 2.59 8.02 -7.97
N PHE A 81 2.40 7.23 -9.03
CA PHE A 81 2.72 5.81 -8.98
C PHE A 81 4.20 5.57 -8.67
N LYS A 82 5.12 6.27 -9.35
CA LYS A 82 6.56 6.20 -9.08
C LYS A 82 6.92 6.58 -7.64
N PHE A 83 6.24 7.58 -7.09
CA PHE A 83 6.42 7.96 -5.68
C PHE A 83 6.03 6.81 -4.75
N LEU A 84 4.90 6.16 -4.98
CA LEU A 84 4.42 5.03 -4.17
C LEU A 84 5.33 3.80 -4.32
N GLU A 85 5.68 3.44 -5.56
CA GLU A 85 6.64 2.39 -5.91
C GLU A 85 7.96 2.60 -5.17
N GLN A 86 8.56 3.78 -5.31
CA GLN A 86 9.84 4.10 -4.70
C GLN A 86 9.77 4.00 -3.16
N ASN A 87 8.74 4.58 -2.54
CA ASN A 87 8.61 4.54 -1.09
C ASN A 87 8.41 3.13 -0.53
N LEU A 88 7.69 2.27 -1.25
CA LEU A 88 7.49 0.87 -0.89
C LEU A 88 8.80 0.07 -1.04
N LEU A 89 9.41 0.12 -2.23
CA LEU A 89 10.59 -0.65 -2.56
C LEU A 89 11.80 -0.24 -1.72
N GLU A 90 12.04 1.05 -1.50
CA GLU A 90 13.16 1.50 -0.67
C GLU A 90 13.06 1.00 0.77
N ARG A 91 11.85 0.97 1.34
CA ARG A 91 11.63 0.46 2.70
C ARG A 91 11.86 -1.04 2.79
N ILE A 92 11.34 -1.80 1.81
CA ILE A 92 11.60 -3.25 1.72
C ILE A 92 13.10 -3.52 1.55
N GLN A 93 13.79 -2.76 0.71
CA GLN A 93 15.24 -2.93 0.50
C GLN A 93 16.06 -2.66 1.77
N LYS A 94 15.69 -1.65 2.57
CA LYS A 94 16.39 -1.34 3.85
C LYS A 94 16.32 -2.49 4.87
N ILE A 95 15.27 -3.30 4.81
CA ILE A 95 15.05 -4.44 5.71
C ILE A 95 15.32 -5.78 5.00
N ARG A 96 15.95 -5.75 3.83
CA ARG A 96 16.34 -6.96 3.10
C ARG A 96 17.27 -7.80 3.97
N GLY A 97 16.99 -9.11 4.03
CA GLY A 97 17.72 -10.06 4.87
C GLY A 97 17.29 -10.06 6.35
N GLN A 98 16.34 -9.20 6.71
CA GLN A 98 15.76 -9.14 8.05
C GLN A 98 14.31 -9.66 8.10
N ILE A 99 13.71 -9.93 6.94
CA ILE A 99 12.33 -10.41 6.79
C ILE A 99 12.32 -11.80 6.16
N ASP A 100 11.32 -12.59 6.56
CA ASP A 100 11.02 -13.93 6.05
C ASP A 100 9.97 -13.90 4.94
N GLY A 101 9.28 -12.77 4.74
CA GLY A 101 8.25 -12.61 3.72
C GLY A 101 7.69 -11.20 3.65
N VAL A 102 6.81 -10.99 2.65
CA VAL A 102 6.10 -9.73 2.42
C VAL A 102 4.61 -10.02 2.31
N LEU A 103 3.79 -9.23 2.99
CA LEU A 103 2.34 -9.19 2.84
C LEU A 103 1.96 -7.83 2.24
N LEU A 104 1.59 -7.83 0.96
CA LEU A 104 1.10 -6.63 0.27
C LEU A 104 -0.41 -6.69 0.13
N VAL A 105 -1.07 -5.64 0.60
CA VAL A 105 -2.49 -5.40 0.35
C VAL A 105 -2.58 -4.57 -0.94
N LEU A 106 -3.11 -5.18 -1.98
CA LEU A 106 -3.28 -4.56 -3.29
C LEU A 106 -4.76 -4.60 -3.65
N HIS A 107 -5.25 -3.57 -4.35
CA HIS A 107 -6.62 -3.62 -4.88
C HIS A 107 -6.71 -4.61 -6.05
N GLY A 108 -5.76 -4.55 -6.99
CA GLY A 108 -5.72 -5.38 -8.19
C GLY A 108 -6.54 -4.82 -9.36
N ALA A 109 -6.89 -3.54 -9.31
CA ALA A 109 -7.65 -2.85 -10.36
C ALA A 109 -7.17 -1.39 -10.56
N MET A 110 -5.96 -1.07 -10.08
CA MET A 110 -5.35 0.22 -10.36
C MET A 110 -4.84 0.25 -11.80
N VAL A 111 -4.95 1.41 -12.44
CA VAL A 111 -4.34 1.70 -13.73
C VAL A 111 -3.60 3.01 -13.56
N THR A 112 -2.43 3.14 -14.20
CA THR A 112 -1.70 4.41 -14.25
C THR A 112 -1.81 5.04 -15.63
N GLU A 113 -1.21 6.20 -15.85
CA GLU A 113 -1.14 6.79 -17.18
C GLU A 113 -0.34 5.95 -18.17
N ASP A 114 0.66 5.20 -17.69
CA ASP A 114 1.62 4.47 -18.54
C ASP A 114 1.55 2.94 -18.40
N LEU A 115 0.80 2.41 -17.43
CA LEU A 115 0.69 0.98 -17.12
C LEU A 115 -0.75 0.55 -16.88
N ASP A 116 -1.19 -0.48 -17.61
CA ASP A 116 -2.48 -1.14 -17.43
C ASP A 116 -2.51 -2.13 -16.25
N ASP A 117 -1.33 -2.62 -15.82
CA ASP A 117 -1.16 -3.54 -14.67
C ASP A 117 0.01 -3.06 -13.79
N PRO A 118 -0.18 -1.95 -13.05
CA PRO A 118 0.84 -1.42 -12.16
C PRO A 118 1.08 -2.31 -10.92
N GLU A 119 0.06 -3.02 -10.41
CA GLU A 119 0.24 -3.95 -9.29
C GLU A 119 1.02 -5.21 -9.67
N GLY A 120 0.88 -5.74 -10.89
CA GLY A 120 1.70 -6.85 -11.38
C GLY A 120 3.14 -6.45 -11.72
N TYR A 121 3.39 -5.16 -11.98
CA TYR A 121 4.72 -4.61 -12.19
C TYR A 121 5.51 -4.38 -10.89
N LEU A 122 4.82 -4.04 -9.78
CA LEU A 122 5.40 -3.80 -8.44
C LEU A 122 6.09 -5.03 -7.84
#